data_AF-A0A815VR49-F1
#
_entry.id   AF-A0A815VR49-F1
#
_cell.length_a   1.000
_cell.length_b   1.000
_cell.length_c   1.000
_cell.angle_alpha   90.00
_cell.angle_beta   90.00
_cell.angle_gamma   90.00
#
_symmetry.space_group_name_H-M   'P 1'
#
loop_
_entity.id
_entity.type
_entity.pdbx_description
1 polymer ?
#
loop_
_entity_poly.entity_id
_entity_poly.type
_entity_poly.pdbx_seq_one_letter_code
_entity_poly.pdbx_strand_id
1 'polypeptide(L)' 'ILKKSKILLIDEATANIDEKTDELIQEIISNKFQDRTVITIAHRLNTVAKSDRILVLDNGVVVNYDTPTNILQYYQ' A
#
# COMPACT_ATOMS: atom_id res chain seq x y z
N ILE A 1 11.73 5.87 -16.89
CA ILE A 1 12.70 6.31 -15.84
C ILE A 1 12.62 7.84 -15.74
N LEU A 2 11.42 8.44 -15.77
CA LEU A 2 10.43 8.68 -14.71
C LEU A 2 10.88 9.69 -13.63
N LYS A 3 10.25 10.88 -13.70
CA LYS A 3 10.31 12.07 -12.84
C LYS A 3 10.76 11.80 -11.39
N LYS A 4 11.56 12.72 -10.83
CA LYS A 4 11.84 12.85 -9.39
C LYS A 4 10.59 13.33 -8.62
N SER A 5 9.49 12.57 -8.68
CA SER A 5 8.28 12.85 -7.92
C SER A 5 8.52 12.52 -6.44
N LYS A 6 8.16 13.43 -5.53
CA LYS A 6 8.26 13.24 -4.08
C LYS A 6 7.15 12.34 -3.50
N ILE A 7 6.04 12.25 -4.22
CA ILE A 7 4.86 11.47 -3.86
C ILE A 7 4.55 10.51 -5.02
N LEU A 8 4.30 9.25 -4.69
CA LEU A 8 3.89 8.21 -5.63
C LEU A 8 2.52 7.67 -5.19
N LEU A 9 1.54 7.76 -6.07
CA LEU A 9 0.22 7.14 -5.88
C LEU A 9 0.14 5.89 -6.74
N ILE A 10 -0.18 4.75 -6.14
CA ILE A 10 -0.34 3.46 -6.80
C ILE A 10 -1.76 2.98 -6.55
N ASP A 11 -2.41 2.53 -7.61
CA ASP A 11 -3.69 1.85 -7.52
C ASP A 11 -3.45 0.35 -7.76
N GLU A 12 -3.75 -0.50 -6.78
CA GLU A 12 -3.57 -1.97 -6.85
C GLU A 12 -4.69 -2.61 -7.70
N ALA A 13 -4.89 -2.10 -8.91
CA ALA A 13 -5.74 -2.71 -9.93
C ALA A 13 -5.00 -3.82 -10.71
N THR A 14 -4.12 -4.58 -10.05
CA THR A 14 -3.33 -5.67 -10.64
C THR A 14 -4.12 -6.98 -10.69
N ALA A 15 -5.33 -6.93 -11.27
CA ALA A 15 -6.22 -8.08 -11.38
C ALA A 15 -5.67 -9.24 -12.25
N ASN A 16 -4.53 -9.06 -12.94
CA ASN A 16 -3.95 -10.02 -13.87
C ASN A 16 -2.47 -10.33 -13.62
N ILE A 17 -1.91 -9.92 -12.48
CA ILE A 17 -0.53 -10.24 -12.11
C ILE A 17 -0.55 -11.37 -11.07
N ASP A 18 0.33 -12.35 -11.25
CA ASP A 18 0.50 -13.44 -10.30
C ASP A 18 1.07 -12.93 -8.97
N GLU A 19 0.76 -13.62 -7.88
CA GLU A 19 1.12 -13.20 -6.52
C GLU A 19 2.64 -12.97 -6.35
N LYS A 20 3.49 -13.78 -6.97
CA LYS A 20 4.96 -13.65 -6.86
C LYS A 20 5.47 -12.40 -7.58
N THR A 21 4.93 -12.13 -8.76
CA THR A 21 5.29 -10.93 -9.52
C THR A 21 4.82 -9.67 -8.79
N ASP A 22 3.64 -9.69 -8.17
CA ASP A 22 3.18 -8.57 -7.35
C ASP A 22 4.07 -8.35 -6.12
N GLU A 23 4.48 -9.41 -5.42
CA GLU A 23 5.42 -9.29 -4.30
C GLU A 23 6.74 -8.67 -4.71
N LEU A 24 7.30 -9.09 -5.85
CA LEU A 24 8.54 -8.52 -6.39
C LEU A 24 8.36 -7.04 -6.75
N ILE A 25 7.23 -6.67 -7.37
CA ILE A 25 6.93 -5.27 -7.70
C ILE A 25 6.86 -4.42 -6.43
N GLN A 26 6.18 -4.90 -5.39
CA GLN A 26 6.06 -4.20 -4.12
C GLN A 26 7.42 -4.04 -3.43
N GLU A 27 8.28 -5.06 -3.46
CA GLU A 27 9.63 -4.99 -2.92
C GLU A 27 10.49 -3.95 -3.66
N ILE A 28 10.43 -3.95 -5.00
CA ILE A 28 11.15 -2.96 -5.82
C ILE A 28 10.65 -1.54 -5.51
N ILE A 29 9.34 -1.35 -5.37
CA ILE A 29 8.73 -0.05 -5.04
C ILE A 29 9.18 0.40 -3.66
N SER A 30 9.06 -0.46 -2.64
CA SER A 30 9.50 -0.18 -1.28
C SER A 30 10.97 0.24 -1.26
N ASN A 31 11.86 -0.54 -1.88
CA ASN A 31 13.30 -0.26 -1.89
C ASN A 31 13.69 0.98 -2.71
N LYS A 32 13.05 1.21 -3.86
CA LYS A 32 13.42 2.32 -4.76
C LYS A 32 12.87 3.67 -4.30
N PHE A 33 11.85 3.65 -3.44
CA PHE A 33 11.12 4.84 -3.00
C PHE A 33 11.13 5.02 -1.48
N GLN A 34 12.06 4.40 -0.74
CA GLN A 34 12.20 4.53 0.72
C GLN A 34 12.24 6.00 1.20
N ASP A 35 12.86 6.90 0.43
CA ASP A 35 12.96 8.33 0.77
C ASP A 35 11.76 9.17 0.26
N ARG A 36 10.65 8.54 -0.10
CA ARG A 36 9.50 9.20 -0.74
C ARG A 36 8.19 8.73 -0.12
N THR A 37 7.17 9.58 -0.23
CA THR A 37 5.83 9.20 0.20
C THR A 37 5.19 8.31 -0.85
N VAL A 38 4.82 7.10 -0.47
CA VAL A 38 4.06 6.17 -1.31
C VAL A 38 2.66 6.02 -0.71
N ILE A 39 1.64 6.23 -1.53
CA ILE A 39 0.24 5.99 -1.19
C ILE A 39 -0.23 4.88 -2.11
N THR A 40 -0.68 3.76 -1.53
CA THR A 40 -1.19 2.62 -2.29
C THR A 40 -2.64 2.38 -1.91
N ILE A 41 -3.52 2.32 -2.91
CA ILE A 41 -4.88 1.81 -2.74
C ILE A 41 -4.76 0.30 -2.79
N ALA A 42 -4.89 -0.36 -1.65
CA ALA A 42 -4.65 -1.80 -1.53
C ALA A 42 -5.97 -2.57 -1.43
N HIS A 43 -6.07 -3.66 -2.19
CA HIS A 43 -7.18 -4.64 -2.11
C HIS A 43 -6.74 -5.96 -1.47
N ARG A 44 -5.43 -6.16 -1.25
CA ARG A 44 -4.87 -7.37 -0.66
C ARG A 44 -4.29 -7.11 0.72
N LEU A 45 -4.64 -7.95 1.71
CA LEU A 45 -4.15 -7.84 3.09
C LEU A 45 -2.61 -7.82 3.19
N ASN A 46 -1.91 -8.64 2.39
CA ASN A 46 -0.44 -8.71 2.39
C ASN A 46 0.21 -7.37 1.98
N THR A 47 -0.42 -6.63 1.07
CA THR A 47 0.04 -5.30 0.62
C THR A 47 -0.13 -4.27 1.74
N VAL A 48 -1.29 -4.27 2.42
CA VAL A 48 -1.54 -3.35 3.54
C VAL A 48 -0.64 -3.66 4.74
N ALA A 49 -0.33 -4.93 4.99
CA ALA A 49 0.53 -5.37 6.08
C ALA A 49 1.99 -4.84 5.98
N LYS A 50 2.46 -4.57 4.77
CA LYS A 50 3.82 -4.05 4.49
C LYS A 50 3.91 -2.51 4.56
N SER A 51 2.80 -1.81 4.76
CA SER A 51 2.75 -0.34 4.79
C SER A 51 3.14 0.23 6.16
N ASP A 52 3.72 1.44 6.21
CA ASP A 52 4.05 2.08 7.51
C ASP A 52 2.81 2.44 8.33
N ARG A 53 1.71 2.79 7.64
CA ARG A 53 0.40 3.14 8.19
C ARG A 53 -0.69 2.71 7.21
N ILE A 54 -1.87 2.41 7.74
CA ILE A 54 -3.07 2.05 6.99
C ILE A 54 -4.15 3.09 7.28
N LEU A 55 -4.75 3.60 6.22
CA LEU A 55 -5.90 4.50 6.29
C LEU A 55 -7.13 3.75 5.78
N VAL A 56 -8.13 3.56 6.65
CA VAL A 56 -9.38 2.88 6.31
C VAL A 56 -10.44 3.93 5.99
N LEU A 57 -11.00 3.85 4.79
CA LEU A 57 -12.10 4.68 4.34
C LEU A 57 -13.39 3.87 4.34
N ASP A 58 -14.45 4.45 4.91
CA ASP A 58 -15.82 3.94 4.77
C ASP A 58 -16.75 5.11 4.42
N ASN A 59 -17.60 4.92 3.41
CA ASN A 59 -18.56 5.93 2.94
C ASN A 59 -17.95 7.34 2.72
N GLY A 60 -16.70 7.39 2.22
CA GLY A 60 -15.99 8.64 1.96
C GLY A 60 -15.40 9.33 3.20
N VAL A 61 -15.42 8.67 4.36
CA VAL A 61 -14.89 9.19 5.63
C VAL A 61 -13.75 8.31 6.12
N VAL A 62 -12.73 8.92 6.72
CA VAL A 62 -11.66 8.19 7.41
C VAL A 62 -12.22 7.64 8.72
N VAL A 63 -12.39 6.33 8.79
CA VAL A 63 -12.88 5.65 9.99
C VAL A 63 -11.74 5.12 10.86
N ASN A 64 -10.55 4.92 10.28
CA ASN A 64 -9.37 4.51 11.03
C ASN A 64 -8.06 4.93 10.35
N TYR A 65 -7.03 5.19 11.15
CA TYR A 65 -5.68 5.49 10.67
C TYR A 65 -4.63 5.08 11.72
N ASP A 66 -3.95 3.98 11.50
CA ASP A 66 -2.97 3.44 12.44
C ASP A 66 -1.93 2.52 11.75
N THR A 67 -1.01 1.97 12.51
CA THR A 67 -0.07 0.92 12.11
C THR A 67 -0.80 -0.35 11.65
N PRO A 68 -0.20 -1.15 10.75
CA PRO A 68 -0.79 -2.42 10.34
C PRO A 68 -1.13 -3.34 11.49
N THR A 69 -0.27 -3.43 12.50
CA THR A 69 -0.49 -4.29 13.67
C THR A 69 -1.78 -3.93 14.40
N ASN A 70 -2.03 -2.64 14.62
CA ASN A 70 -3.24 -2.18 15.30
C ASN A 70 -4.47 -2.38 14.42
N ILE A 71 -4.41 -2.02 13.14
CA ILE A 71 -5.55 -2.15 12.22
C ILE A 71 -5.92 -3.62 12.02
N LEU A 72 -4.97 -4.50 11.73
CA LEU A 72 -5.25 -5.92 11.46
C LEU A 72 -5.91 -6.62 12.65
N GLN A 73 -5.69 -6.18 13.89
CA GLN A 73 -6.39 -6.72 15.06
C GLN A 73 -7.91 -6.45 15.02
N TYR A 74 -8.38 -5.36 14.39
CA TYR A 74 -9.80 -5.00 14.32
C TYR A 74 -10.54 -5.63 13.13
N TYR A 75 -9.82 -6.07 12.09
CA TYR A 75 -10.40 -6.49 10.80
C TYR A 75 -10.00 -7.92 10.39
N GLN A 76 -9.69 -8.80 11.35
CA GLN A 76 -9.47 -10.24 11.14
C GLN A 76 -10.75 -10.99 10.78
#